data_AF-A0AAN6NJP7-F1
#
_entry.id   AF-A0AAN6NJP7-F1
#
_cell.length_a   1.000
_cell.length_b   1.000
_cell.length_c   1.000
_cell.angle_alpha   90.00
_cell.angle_beta   90.00
_cell.angle_gamma   90.00
#
_symmetry.space_group_name_H-M   'P 1'
#
loop_
_entity.id
_entity.type
_entity.pdbx_description
1 polymer ?
#
loop_
_entity_poly.entity_id
_entity_poly.type
_entity_poly.pdbx_seq_one_letter_code
_entity_poly.pdbx_strand_id
1 'polypeptide(L)' 'LLYYYTRDGVTRLYALDNCVNNILYIAYDDRYYFGPAYMAKELKGFAFPKLNRRLRIYVSYCPKCNLLRTDRKAILG' A
#
# COMPACT_ATOMS: atom_id res chain seq x y z
N LEU A 1 20.50 -4.41 6.47
CA LEU A 1 19.14 -4.95 6.25
C LEU A 1 18.60 -5.48 7.56
N LEU A 2 17.48 -4.93 8.06
CA LEU A 2 16.83 -5.43 9.27
C LEU A 2 15.81 -6.49 8.85
N TYR A 3 15.99 -7.72 9.32
CA TYR A 3 15.03 -8.80 9.14
C TYR A 3 14.05 -8.80 10.30
N TYR A 4 12.75 -8.81 10.00
CA TYR A 4 11.70 -8.89 11.01
C TYR A 4 11.03 -10.25 10.94
N TYR A 5 11.07 -10.97 12.05
CA TYR A 5 10.31 -12.20 12.22
C TYR A 5 8.87 -11.84 12.54
N THR A 6 8.00 -12.17 11.59
CA THR A 6 6.57 -12.03 11.81
C THR A 6 6.05 -13.23 12.61
N ARG A 7 4.90 -13.03 13.29
CA ARG A 7 4.27 -14.08 14.11
C ARG A 7 3.93 -15.35 13.34
N ASP A 8 3.81 -15.25 12.02
CA ASP A 8 3.54 -16.34 11.09
C ASP A 8 4.77 -17.25 10.84
N GLY A 9 5.91 -17.00 11.52
CA GLY A 9 7.17 -17.72 11.30
C GLY A 9 7.92 -17.31 10.03
N VAL A 10 7.40 -16.32 9.28
CA VAL A 10 8.00 -15.85 8.03
C VAL A 10 8.95 -14.69 8.30
N THR A 11 10.16 -14.79 7.77
CA THR A 11 11.14 -13.70 7.74
C THR A 11 10.77 -12.71 6.64
N ARG A 12 10.58 -11.45 7.00
CA ARG A 12 10.27 -10.36 6.06
C ARG A 12 11.29 -9.24 6.21
N LEU A 13 11.51 -8.48 5.13
CA LEU A 13 12.41 -7.32 5.16
C LEU A 13 11.70 -6.16 5.87
N TYR A 14 12.28 -5.66 6.96
CA TYR A 14 11.70 -4.51 7.64
C TYR A 14 11.91 -3.24 6.82
N ALA A 15 10.81 -2.58 6.48
CA ALA A 15 10.87 -1.30 5.79
C ALA A 15 11.08 -0.18 6.82
N LEU A 16 12.25 0.46 6.78
CA LEU A 16 12.55 1.64 7.58
C LEU A 16 11.61 2.79 7.21
N ASP A 17 11.18 3.57 8.20
CA ASP A 17 10.17 4.62 8.03
C ASP A 17 10.52 5.66 6.95
N ASN A 18 11.79 6.03 6.84
CA ASN A 18 12.30 6.93 5.81
C ASN A 18 12.24 6.34 4.39
N CYS A 19 12.25 5.02 4.24
CA CYS A 19 12.17 4.34 2.96
C CYS A 19 10.73 4.01 2.56
N VAL A 20 9.76 4.04 3.49
CA VAL A 20 8.40 3.56 3.24
C VAL A 20 7.75 4.29 2.07
N ASN A 21 7.84 5.62 2.00
CA ASN A 21 7.21 6.38 0.90
C ASN A 21 7.76 6.01 -0.48
N ASN A 22 9.07 5.76 -0.57
CA ASN A 22 9.69 5.33 -1.84
C ASN A 22 9.24 3.93 -2.24
N ILE A 23 9.12 3.01 -1.27
CA ILE A 23 8.63 1.66 -1.55
C ILE A 23 7.15 1.70 -1.96
N LEU A 24 6.34 2.52 -1.29
CA LEU A 24 4.93 2.72 -1.65
C LEU A 24 4.78 3.31 -3.05
N TYR A 25 5.64 4.27 -3.44
CA TYR A 25 5.68 4.84 -4.78
C TYR A 25 5.94 3.77 -5.85
N ILE A 26 6.94 2.91 -5.62
CA ILE A 26 7.26 1.81 -6.55
C ILE A 26 6.09 0.81 -6.65
N ALA A 27 5.49 0.44 -5.51
CA ALA A 27 4.40 -0.54 -5.47
C ALA A 27 3.06 0.01 -5.99
N TYR A 28 2.88 1.33 -6.00
CA TYR A 28 1.67 1.96 -6.48
C TYR A 28 1.53 1.90 -8.00
N ASP A 29 2.69 1.91 -8.70
CA ASP A 29 2.82 1.99 -10.16
C ASP A 29 1.88 3.06 -10.76
N ASP A 30 2.41 4.28 -10.88
CA ASP A 30 1.72 5.47 -11.42
C ASP A 30 1.09 5.27 -12.81
N ARG A 31 1.37 4.16 -13.50
CA ARG A 31 0.73 3.81 -14.76
C ARG A 31 -0.64 3.18 -14.59
N TYR A 32 -0.84 2.39 -13.54
CA TYR A 32 -2.05 1.57 -13.36
C TYR A 32 -2.92 1.98 -12.17
N TYR A 33 -2.43 2.86 -11.29
CA TYR A 33 -3.20 3.42 -10.17
C TYR A 33 -3.79 2.33 -9.27
N PHE A 34 -3.00 1.30 -8.98
CA PHE A 34 -3.50 0.12 -8.28
C PHE A 34 -4.01 0.46 -6.87
N GLY A 35 -5.16 -0.12 -6.51
CA GLY A 35 -5.77 0.10 -5.21
C GLY A 35 -4.97 -0.52 -4.04
N PRO A 36 -5.31 -0.17 -2.79
CA PRO A 36 -4.59 -0.64 -1.60
C PRO A 36 -4.47 -2.17 -1.48
N ALA A 37 -5.48 -2.91 -1.96
CA ALA A 37 -5.49 -4.38 -1.90
C ALA A 37 -4.44 -5.02 -2.81
N TYR A 38 -4.18 -4.42 -3.99
CA TYR A 38 -3.15 -4.90 -4.91
C TYR A 38 -1.77 -4.54 -4.39
N MET A 39 -1.56 -3.29 -3.96
CA MET A 39 -0.31 -2.85 -3.33
C MET A 39 0.07 -3.74 -2.13
N ALA A 40 -0.90 -4.16 -1.31
CA ALA A 40 -0.65 -5.05 -0.18
C ALA A 40 -0.13 -6.44 -0.61
N LYS A 41 -0.53 -6.94 -1.80
CA LYS A 41 -0.01 -8.20 -2.36
C LYS A 41 1.44 -8.05 -2.83
N GLU A 42 1.73 -6.97 -3.55
CA GLU A 42 3.11 -6.66 -4.00
C GLU A 42 4.07 -6.49 -2.82
N LEU A 43 3.58 -5.93 -1.72
CA LEU A 43 4.39 -5.64 -0.52
C LEU A 43 4.50 -6.82 0.47
N LYS A 44 4.04 -8.02 0.12
CA LYS A 44 4.01 -9.20 1.02
C LYS A 44 5.39 -9.63 1.54
N GLY A 45 6.46 -9.30 0.82
CA GLY A 45 7.86 -9.57 1.22
C GLY A 45 8.42 -8.63 2.30
N PHE A 46 7.71 -7.55 2.61
CA PHE A 46 8.16 -6.53 3.54
C PHE A 46 7.32 -6.51 4.81
N ALA A 47 7.98 -6.26 5.94
CA ALA A 47 7.34 -5.95 7.20
C ALA A 47 7.18 -4.43 7.31
N PHE A 48 5.93 -3.96 7.24
CA PHE A 48 5.57 -2.57 7.39
C PHE A 48 4.73 -2.35 8.66
N PRO A 49 5.14 -1.43 9.54
CA PRO A 49 4.27 -0.97 10.62
C PRO A 49 3.02 -0.29 10.04
N LYS A 50 1.84 -0.83 10.36
CA LYS A 50 0.54 -0.26 9.99
C LYS A 50 0.34 -0.12 8.46
N LEU A 51 0.80 -1.10 7.66
CA LEU A 51 0.72 -1.11 6.19
C LEU A 51 -0.63 -0.63 5.64
N ASN A 52 -1.73 -1.26 6.06
CA ASN A 52 -3.08 -0.93 5.57
C ASN A 52 -3.51 0.51 5.84
N ARG A 53 -3.00 1.13 6.91
CA ARG A 53 -3.25 2.55 7.18
C ARG A 53 -2.44 3.42 6.23
N ARG A 54 -1.16 3.09 6.04
CA ARG A 54 -0.26 3.85 5.15
C ARG A 54 -0.72 3.78 3.69
N LEU A 55 -1.13 2.61 3.21
CA LEU A 55 -1.65 2.43 1.85
C LEU A 55 -2.92 3.25 1.61
N ARG A 56 -3.87 3.23 2.55
CA ARG A 56 -5.08 4.04 2.45
C ARG A 56 -4.79 5.53 2.39
N ILE A 57 -3.89 6.01 3.25
CA ILE A 57 -3.45 7.40 3.26
C ILE A 57 -2.78 7.75 1.92
N TYR A 58 -1.82 6.95 1.48
CA TYR A 58 -1.08 7.16 0.24
C TYR A 58 -2.01 7.27 -0.99
N VAL A 59 -2.89 6.28 -1.17
CA VAL A 59 -3.85 6.28 -2.28
C VAL A 59 -4.85 7.43 -2.17
N SER A 60 -5.24 7.85 -0.97
CA SER A 60 -6.16 8.98 -0.78
C SER A 60 -5.56 10.33 -1.18
N TYR A 61 -4.24 10.46 -1.15
CA TYR A 61 -3.53 11.66 -1.60
C TYR A 61 -3.19 11.64 -3.09
N CYS A 62 -3.41 10.54 -3.81
CA CYS A 62 -3.18 10.52 -5.25
C CYS A 62 -4.29 11.31 -5.97
N PRO A 63 -3.95 12.44 -6.65
CA PRO A 63 -4.95 13.28 -7.32
C PRO A 63 -5.68 12.51 -8.42
N LYS A 64 -4.96 11.66 -9.15
CA LYS A 64 -5.52 10.87 -10.26
C LYS A 64 -6.41 9.72 -9.77
N CYS A 65 -6.08 9.06 -8.67
CA CYS A 65 -7.00 8.11 -8.04
C CYS A 65 -8.27 8.80 -7.55
N ASN A 66 -8.19 10.02 -7.03
CA ASN A 66 -9.39 10.76 -6.62
C ASN A 66 -10.25 11.18 -7.82
N LEU A 67 -9.64 11.50 -8.96
CA LEU A 67 -10.37 11.76 -10.22
C LEU A 67 -11.02 10.49 -10.79
N LEU A 68 -10.36 9.32 -10.66
CA LEU A 68 -10.84 8.03 -11.14
C LEU A 68 -11.73 7.29 -10.16
N ARG A 69 -11.87 7.77 -8.91
CA ARG A 69 -12.95 7.36 -7.99
C ARG A 69 -14.25 7.93 -8.54
N THR A 70 -14.70 7.40 -9.67
CA THR A 70 -16.08 7.51 -10.14
C THR A 70 -16.95 7.29 -8.93
N ASP A 71 -17.83 8.26 -8.66
CA ASP A 71 -18.77 8.25 -7.55
C ASP A 71 -19.23 6.83 -7.30
N ARG A 72 -18.95 6.32 -6.10
CA ARG A 72 -19.61 5.12 -5.62
C ARG A 72 -21.09 5.47 -5.60
N LYS A 73 -21.79 5.30 -6.73
CA LYS A 73 -23.24 5.37 -6.78
C LYS A 73 -23.69 4.43 -5.67
N ALA A 74 -24.44 4.99 -4.72
CA ALA A 74 -25.08 4.21 -3.70
C ALA A 74 -25.76 3.03 -4.41
N ILE A 75 -25.59 1.82 -3.85
CA ILE A 75 -26.37 0.67 -4.29
C ILE A 75 -27.83 1.12 -4.14
N LEU A 76 -28.52 1.31 -5.27
CA LEU A 76 -29.96 1.57 -5.26
C LEU A 76 -30.58 0.30 -4.68
N GLY A 77 -30.93 0.36 -3.40
CA GLY A 77 -31.79 -0.60 -2.73
C GLY A 77 -33.25 -0.25 -2.96
#